data_AF-A0A1E4RB96-F1
#
_entry.id   AF-A0A1E4RB96-F1
#
_cell.length_a   1.000
_cell.length_b   1.000
_cell.length_c   1.000
_cell.angle_alpha   90.00
_cell.angle_beta   90.00
_cell.angle_gamma   90.00
#
_symmetry.space_group_name_H-M   'P 1'
#
loop_
_entity.id
_entity.type
_entity.pdbx_description
1 polymer ?
#
loop_
_entity_poly.entity_id
_entity_poly.type
_entity_poly.pdbx_seq_one_letter_code
_entity_poly.pdbx_strand_id
1 'polypeptide(L)'
;MLPFLIFALVLSQGKGTFLITGFNTMSPDEKDMYDEIALAKFMGKMMYGYCFCVLLWVLNEIFQTQWLFIVGLVLFVVLTIFLMIFMNTGNRFKR
;
A
#
# COMPACT_ATOMS: atom_id res chain seq x y z
N MET A 1 13.48 2.01 -2.96
CA MET A 1 12.96 1.07 -1.94
C MET A 1 13.01 1.64 -0.52
N LEU A 2 14.15 2.14 -0.03
CA LEU A 2 14.29 2.67 1.34
C LEU A 2 13.22 3.69 1.78
N PRO A 3 12.88 4.75 1.02
CA PRO A 3 11.82 5.68 1.44
C PRO A 3 10.44 5.01 1.57
N PHE A 4 10.12 4.06 0.69
CA PHE A 4 8.87 3.31 0.77
C PHE A 4 8.81 2.37 1.97
N LEU A 5 9.95 1.80 2.39
CA LEU A 5 10.03 1.02 3.63
C LEU A 5 9.83 1.89 4.87
N ILE A 6 10.37 3.11 4.89
CA ILE A 6 10.14 4.07 5.97
C ILE A 6 8.64 4.40 6.04
N PHE A 7 8.00 4.70 4.91
CA PHE A 7 6.55 4.94 4.88
C PHE A 7 5.75 3.72 5.32
N ALA A 8 6.12 2.52 4.88
CA ALA A 8 5.47 1.28 5.31
C ALA A 8 5.54 1.09 6.84
N LEU A 9 6.69 1.38 7.45
CA LEU A 9 6.89 1.31 8.90
C LEU A 9 6.03 2.34 9.64
N VAL A 10 6.03 3.61 9.19
CA VAL A 10 5.22 4.68 9.80
C VAL A 10 3.73 4.35 9.72
N LEU A 11 3.25 3.93 8.54
CA LEU A 11 1.86 3.51 8.32
C LEU A 11 1.46 2.31 9.18
N SER A 12 2.36 1.34 9.35
CA SER A 12 2.11 0.15 10.17
C SER A 12 1.98 0.45 11.67
N GLN A 13 2.46 1.61 12.12
CA GLN A 13 2.22 2.10 13.49
C GLN A 13 0.85 2.78 13.65
N GLY A 14 0.05 2.85 12.59
CA GLY A 14 -1.21 3.60 12.59
C GLY A 14 -1.03 5.10 12.39
N LYS A 15 0.13 5.55 11.89
CA LYS A 15 0.47 6.96 11.69
C LYS A 15 0.60 7.27 10.20
N GLY A 16 0.68 8.54 9.82
CA GLY A 16 1.05 8.92 8.45
C GLY A 16 -0.08 8.84 7.42
N THR A 17 -1.33 8.91 7.85
CA THR A 17 -2.52 9.03 6.99
C THR A 17 -2.53 10.25 6.08
N PHE A 18 -1.74 11.29 6.41
CA PHE A 18 -1.48 12.41 5.49
C PHE A 18 -0.85 11.97 4.16
N LEU A 19 -0.19 10.80 4.11
CA LEU A 19 0.35 10.20 2.88
C LEU A 19 -0.74 9.55 2.02
N ILE A 20 -1.94 9.33 2.57
CA ILE A 20 -3.07 8.70 1.88
C ILE A 20 -3.87 9.82 1.24
N THR A 21 -3.57 10.15 -0.02
CA THR A 21 -4.20 11.29 -0.73
C THR A 21 -5.72 11.25 -0.67
N GLY A 22 -6.35 10.09 -0.90
CA GLY A 22 -7.81 9.96 -0.86
C GLY A 22 -8.42 10.24 0.52
N PHE A 23 -7.70 9.94 1.61
CA PHE A 23 -8.11 10.32 2.96
C PHE A 23 -7.85 11.81 3.20
N ASN A 24 -6.68 12.32 2.80
CA ASN A 24 -6.31 13.71 3.03
C ASN A 24 -7.23 14.72 2.31
N THR A 25 -7.80 14.35 1.17
CA THR A 25 -8.76 15.17 0.39
C THR A 25 -10.18 15.16 0.93
N MET A 26 -10.53 14.26 1.86
CA MET A 26 -11.84 14.26 2.52
C MET A 26 -12.01 15.48 3.42
N SER A 27 -13.25 15.94 3.54
CA SER A 27 -13.65 16.94 4.53
C SER A 27 -13.44 16.42 5.97
N PRO A 28 -13.33 17.30 6.98
CA PRO A 28 -13.19 16.88 8.37
C PRO A 28 -14.29 15.91 8.83
N ASP A 29 -15.55 16.22 8.49
CA ASP A 29 -16.71 15.39 8.86
C ASP A 29 -16.64 13.99 8.24
N GLU A 30 -16.17 13.89 6.98
CA GLU A 30 -15.97 12.60 6.32
C GLU A 30 -14.82 11.81 6.95
N LYS A 31 -13.72 12.46 7.34
CA LYS A 31 -12.58 11.80 8.00
C LYS A 31 -12.97 11.15 9.32
N ASP A 32 -13.83 11.82 10.11
CA ASP A 32 -14.30 11.32 11.41
C ASP A 32 -15.11 10.03 11.32
N MET A 33 -15.70 9.75 10.14
CA MET A 33 -16.40 8.50 9.88
C MET A 33 -15.46 7.30 9.71
N TYR A 34 -14.15 7.49 9.58
CA TYR A 34 -13.19 6.43 9.31
C TYR A 34 -12.35 6.05 10.55
N ASP A 35 -12.01 4.77 10.64
CA ASP A 35 -10.94 4.27 11.50
C ASP A 35 -9.59 4.56 10.83
N GLU A 36 -9.05 5.73 11.15
CA GLU A 36 -7.78 6.23 10.65
C GLU A 36 -6.61 5.27 10.94
N ILE A 37 -6.61 4.64 12.11
CA ILE A 37 -5.55 3.74 12.55
C ILE A 37 -5.60 2.44 11.74
N ALA A 38 -6.79 1.85 11.56
CA ALA A 38 -6.96 0.66 10.75
C ALA A 38 -6.59 0.91 9.28
N LEU A 39 -7.00 2.06 8.74
CA LEU A 39 -6.67 2.49 7.38
C LEU A 39 -5.15 2.65 7.20
N ALA A 40 -4.47 3.36 8.10
CA ALA A 40 -3.02 3.53 8.06
C ALA A 40 -2.30 2.17 8.09
N LYS A 41 -2.67 1.30 9.04
CA LYS A 41 -2.06 -0.04 9.17
C LYS A 41 -2.27 -0.88 7.92
N PHE A 42 -3.44 -0.81 7.30
CA PHE A 42 -3.71 -1.51 6.05
C PHE A 42 -2.85 -0.98 4.90
N MET A 43 -2.77 0.34 4.74
CA MET A 43 -1.91 0.96 3.73
C MET A 43 -0.42 0.62 3.93
N GLY A 44 0.03 0.47 5.19
CA GLY A 44 1.37 -0.01 5.52
C GLY A 44 1.64 -1.43 4.99
N LYS A 45 0.69 -2.36 5.17
CA LYS A 45 0.77 -3.73 4.61
C LYS A 45 0.87 -3.72 3.09
N MET A 46 0.07 -2.89 2.43
CA MET A 46 0.11 -2.74 0.97
C MET A 46 1.45 -2.19 0.49
N MET A 47 2.01 -1.21 1.21
CA MET A 47 3.32 -0.65 0.92
C MET A 47 4.44 -1.69 1.03
N TYR A 48 4.39 -2.61 2.00
CA TYR A 48 5.31 -3.75 2.05
C TYR A 48 5.18 -4.67 0.84
N GLY A 49 3.95 -4.93 0.39
CA GLY A 49 3.69 -5.70 -0.84
C GLY A 49 4.36 -5.06 -2.06
N TYR A 50 4.22 -3.74 -2.23
CA TYR A 50 4.90 -3.02 -3.31
C TYR A 50 6.43 -3.02 -3.16
N CYS A 51 6.95 -2.89 -1.95
CA CYS A 51 8.39 -3.02 -1.70
C CYS A 51 8.92 -4.40 -2.12
N PHE A 52 8.15 -5.46 -1.87
CA PHE A 52 8.51 -6.81 -2.31
C PHE A 52 8.49 -6.94 -3.84
N CYS A 53 7.50 -6.36 -4.54
CA CYS A 53 7.50 -6.33 -6.01
C CYS A 53 8.75 -5.64 -6.57
N VAL A 54 9.13 -4.48 -6.01
CA VAL A 54 10.34 -3.76 -6.43
C VAL A 54 11.60 -4.56 -6.09
N LEU A 55 11.63 -5.28 -4.96
CA LEU A 55 12.73 -6.18 -4.63
C LEU A 55 12.90 -7.26 -5.70
N LEU A 56 11.81 -7.87 -6.20
CA LEU A 56 11.88 -8.85 -7.29
C LEU A 56 12.50 -8.26 -8.56
N TRP A 57 12.22 -6.99 -8.88
CA TRP A 57 12.84 -6.30 -10.01
C TRP A 57 14.33 -6.01 -9.77
N VAL A 58 14.74 -5.66 -8.55
CA VAL A 58 16.17 -5.53 -8.22
C VAL A 58 16.87 -6.88 -8.35
N LEU A 59 16.25 -7.97 -7.89
CA LEU A 59 16.80 -9.32 -8.03
C LEU A 59 16.85 -9.78 -9.49
N ASN A 60 15.88 -9.39 -10.32
CA ASN A 60 15.93 -9.59 -11.78
C ASN A 60 17.22 -9.03 -12.38
N GLU A 61 17.57 -7.79 -12.04
CA GLU A 61 18.80 -7.15 -12.54
C GLU A 61 20.08 -7.83 -12.04
N ILE A 62 20.10 -8.25 -10.78
CA ILE A 62 21.28 -8.90 -10.19
C ILE A 62 21.50 -10.29 -10.80
N PHE A 63 20.43 -11.07 -10.95
CA PHE A 63 20.51 -12.45 -11.43
C PHE A 63 20.33 -12.58 -12.95
N GLN A 64 20.04 -11.49 -13.65
CA GLN A 64 19.74 -11.46 -15.09
C GLN A 64 18.61 -12.43 -15.47
N THR A 65 17.57 -12.52 -14.63
CA THR A 65 16.48 -13.50 -14.76
C THR A 65 15.13 -12.86 -15.09
N GLN A 66 14.81 -12.81 -16.37
CA GLN A 66 13.60 -12.12 -16.91
C GLN A 66 12.27 -12.54 -16.26
N TRP A 67 12.17 -13.75 -15.73
CA TRP A 67 10.94 -14.24 -15.09
C TRP A 67 10.63 -13.51 -13.77
N LEU A 68 11.64 -13.05 -13.02
CA LEU A 68 11.45 -12.29 -11.79
C LEU A 68 10.77 -10.95 -12.06
N PHE A 69 11.11 -10.31 -13.18
CA PHE A 69 10.44 -9.09 -13.60
C PHE A 69 8.94 -9.33 -13.84
N ILE A 70 8.60 -10.39 -14.60
CA ILE A 70 7.22 -10.76 -14.92
C ILE A 70 6.43 -11.06 -13.64
N VAL A 71 6.99 -11.86 -12.72
CA VAL A 71 6.34 -12.18 -11.44
C VAL A 71 6.11 -10.91 -10.62
N GLY A 72 7.11 -10.05 -10.50
CA GLY A 72 6.99 -8.78 -9.79
C GLY A 72 5.91 -7.87 -10.41
N LEU A 73 5.82 -7.82 -11.74
CA LEU A 73 4.82 -7.04 -12.46
C LEU A 73 3.39 -7.58 -12.23
N VAL A 74 3.19 -8.89 -12.39
CA VAL A 74 1.89 -9.53 -12.15
C VAL A 74 1.44 -9.30 -10.71
N LEU A 75 2.34 -9.51 -9.74
CA LEU A 75 2.03 -9.29 -8.32
C LEU A 75 1.68 -7.83 -8.03
N PHE A 76 2.39 -6.88 -8.62
CA PHE A 76 2.11 -5.45 -8.48
C PHE A 76 0.70 -5.09 -8.98
N VAL A 77 0.32 -5.59 -10.16
CA VAL A 77 -1.02 -5.35 -10.74
C VAL A 77 -2.10 -5.97 -9.87
N VAL A 78 -1.94 -7.22 -9.44
CA VAL A 78 -2.90 -7.91 -8.56
C VAL A 78 -3.06 -7.18 -7.23
N LEU A 79 -1.96 -6.75 -6.60
CA LEU A 79 -2.02 -5.97 -5.36
C LEU A 79 -2.75 -4.64 -5.54
N THR A 80 -2.54 -3.97 -6.68
CA THR A 80 -3.21 -2.68 -6.98
C THR A 80 -4.71 -2.87 -7.18
N ILE A 81 -5.13 -3.91 -7.93
CA ILE A 81 -6.54 -4.23 -8.12
C ILE A 81 -7.18 -4.63 -6.79
N PHE A 82 -6.52 -5.49 -6.02
CA PHE A 82 -6.95 -5.89 -4.69
C PHE A 82 -7.15 -4.68 -3.78
N LEU A 83 -6.19 -3.76 -3.75
CA LEU A 83 -6.26 -2.52 -2.97
C LEU A 83 -7.51 -1.70 -3.32
N MET A 84 -7.72 -1.45 -4.61
CA MET A 84 -8.87 -0.69 -5.10
C MET A 84 -10.19 -1.35 -4.71
N ILE A 85 -10.32 -2.66 -4.90
CA ILE A 85 -11.55 -3.39 -4.55
C ILE A 85 -11.75 -3.36 -3.03
N PHE A 86 -10.71 -3.66 -2.25
CA PHE A 86 -10.80 -3.77 -0.80
C PHE A 86 -11.18 -2.43 -0.16
N MET A 87 -10.58 -1.32 -0.60
CA MET A 87 -10.89 0.00 -0.06
C MET A 87 -12.30 0.49 -0.41
N ASN A 88 -12.79 0.16 -1.60
CA ASN A 88 -14.08 0.66 -2.08
C ASN A 88 -15.27 -0.25 -1.73
N THR A 89 -15.04 -1.45 -1.19
CA THR A 89 -16.11 -2.42 -0.93
C THR A 89 -16.33 -2.64 0.56
N GLY A 90 -17.59 -2.58 1.00
CA GLY A 90 -18.00 -3.07 2.32
C GLY A 90 -17.71 -2.13 3.49
N ASN A 91 -17.48 -0.83 3.24
CA ASN A 91 -17.26 0.18 4.29
C ASN A 91 -16.19 -0.25 5.33
N ARG A 92 -15.16 -1.00 4.91
CA ARG A 92 -14.25 -1.74 5.80
C ARG A 92 -13.45 -0.89 6.79
N PHE A 93 -13.33 0.40 6.50
CA PHE A 93 -12.61 1.35 7.34
C PHE A 93 -13.53 2.42 7.91
N LYS A 94 -14.85 2.30 7.76
CA LYS A 94 -15.79 3.16 8.48
C LYS A 94 -15.95 2.66 9.92
N ARG A 95 -16.15 3.60 10.85
CA ARG A 95 -16.46 3.29 12.26
C ARG A 95 -17.89 2.76 12.42
#